data_AF-A0A258KC12-F1
#
_entry.id   AF-A0A258KC12-F1
#
_cell.length_a   1.000
_cell.length_b   1.000
_cell.length_c   1.000
_cell.angle_alpha   90.00
_cell.angle_beta   90.00
_cell.angle_gamma   90.00
#
_symmetry.space_group_name_H-M   'P 1'
#
loop_
_entity.id
_entity.type
_entity.pdbx_description
1 polymer ?
#
loop_
_entity_poly.entity_id
_entity_poly.type
_entity_poly.pdbx_seq_one_letter_code
_entity_poly.pdbx_strand_id
1 'polypeptide(L)'
;KLKKEADIEFYEFKQRENEKKLKAKVSLGGPSYFLLQLNRNSRLFTQTVLDAFRGGTIEATLASNLLNVQANKFNKLEAQIYK
;
A
#
# COMPACT_ATOMS: atom_id res chain seq x y z
N LYS A 1 26.11 29.08 1.83
CA LYS A 1 25.46 28.95 0.50
C LYS A 1 24.89 27.54 0.31
N LEU A 2 25.66 26.49 0.60
CA LEU A 2 25.26 25.08 0.52
C LEU A 2 23.90 24.69 1.14
N LYS A 3 23.54 25.20 2.33
CA LYS A 3 22.23 24.90 2.96
C LYS A 3 21.03 25.39 2.13
N LYS A 4 21.14 26.57 1.53
CA LYS A 4 20.04 27.15 0.74
C LYS A 4 19.82 26.41 -0.57
N GLU A 5 20.90 25.94 -1.20
CA GLU A 5 20.82 25.12 -2.42
C GLU A 5 20.17 23.76 -2.12
N ALA A 6 20.55 23.11 -1.00
CA ALA A 6 19.94 21.86 -0.57
C ALA A 6 18.43 21.99 -0.25
N ASP A 7 18.01 23.10 0.36
CA ASP A 7 16.59 23.35 0.67
C ASP A 7 15.76 23.53 -0.62
N ILE A 8 16.33 24.18 -1.64
CA ILE A 8 15.68 24.38 -2.95
C ILE A 8 15.54 23.04 -3.69
N GLU A 9 16.63 22.26 -3.78
CA GLU A 9 16.61 20.94 -4.40
C GLU A 9 15.60 19.99 -3.72
N PHE A 10 15.53 20.04 -2.39
CA PHE A 10 14.57 19.25 -1.62
C PHE A 10 13.12 19.64 -1.93
N TYR A 11 12.84 20.95 -2.04
CA TYR A 11 11.51 21.44 -2.36
C TYR A 11 11.07 21.05 -3.78
N GLU A 12 11.98 21.16 -4.75
CA GLU A 12 11.74 20.72 -6.14
C GLU A 12 11.52 19.21 -6.25
N PHE A 13 12.28 18.42 -5.48
CA PHE A 13 12.08 16.98 -5.41
C PHE A 13 10.70 16.64 -4.83
N LYS A 14 10.29 17.33 -3.76
CA LYS A 14 8.98 17.13 -3.12
C LYS A 14 7.82 17.48 -4.06
N GLN A 15 7.95 18.57 -4.83
CA GLN A 15 6.98 18.95 -5.86
C GLN A 15 6.86 17.87 -6.95
N ARG A 16 8.00 17.40 -7.51
CA ARG A 16 8.03 16.32 -8.51
C ARG A 16 7.40 15.01 -8.01
N GLU A 17 7.67 14.61 -6.78
CA GLU A 17 7.08 13.40 -6.20
C GLU A 17 5.57 13.54 -5.97
N ASN A 18 5.08 14.73 -5.61
CA ASN A 18 3.65 14.99 -5.52
C ASN A 18 2.97 14.96 -6.90
N GLU A 19 3.58 15.55 -7.92
CA GLU A 19 3.06 15.49 -9.30
C GLU A 19 3.00 14.06 -9.84
N LYS A 20 4.03 13.24 -9.60
CA LYS A 20 4.00 11.80 -9.97
C LYS A 20 2.87 11.06 -9.26
N LYS A 21 2.66 11.32 -7.97
CA LYS A 21 1.55 10.73 -7.19
C LYS A 21 0.18 11.15 -7.72
N LEU A 22 0.03 12.40 -8.18
CA LEU A 22 -1.20 12.89 -8.79
C LEU A 22 -1.44 12.25 -10.15
N LYS A 23 -0.42 12.15 -11.01
CA LYS A 23 -0.50 11.49 -12.32
C LYS A 23 -0.83 10.00 -12.19
N ALA A 24 -0.30 9.31 -11.19
CA ALA A 24 -0.63 7.91 -10.91
C ALA A 24 -2.08 7.68 -10.44
N LYS A 25 -2.74 8.69 -9.84
CA LYS A 25 -4.17 8.61 -9.50
C LYS A 25 -5.08 8.69 -10.73
N VAL A 26 -4.56 9.18 -11.87
CA VAL A 26 -5.32 9.41 -13.12
C VAL A 26 -5.24 8.22 -14.08
N SER A 27 -4.51 7.14 -13.76
CA SER A 27 -4.52 5.94 -14.60
C SER A 27 -5.86 5.19 -14.46
N LEU A 28 -6.84 5.61 -15.28
CA LEU A 28 -8.23 5.18 -15.35
C LEU A 28 -8.45 3.75 -15.89
N GLY A 29 -7.40 2.97 -16.16
CA GLY A 29 -7.48 1.87 -17.12
C GLY A 29 -7.46 0.43 -16.59
N GLY A 30 -7.52 0.16 -15.29
CA GLY A 30 -7.40 -1.22 -14.81
C GLY A 30 -7.98 -1.53 -13.43
N PRO A 31 -8.34 -2.80 -13.17
CA PRO A 31 -8.83 -3.24 -11.87
C PRO A 31 -7.78 -3.00 -10.78
N SER A 32 -8.21 -2.41 -9.66
CA SER A 32 -7.33 -2.14 -8.52
C SER A 32 -6.67 -3.44 -8.04
N TYR A 33 -5.35 -3.44 -7.98
CA TYR A 33 -4.56 -4.60 -7.52
C TYR A 33 -5.10 -5.18 -6.21
N PHE A 34 -5.40 -4.33 -5.22
CA PHE A 34 -5.91 -4.78 -3.92
C PHE A 34 -7.34 -5.32 -3.99
N LEU A 35 -8.19 -4.78 -4.88
CA LEU A 35 -9.52 -5.34 -5.11
C LEU A 35 -9.43 -6.73 -5.76
N LEU A 36 -8.48 -6.95 -6.66
CA LEU A 36 -8.29 -8.26 -7.29
C LEU A 36 -7.79 -9.30 -6.27
N GLN A 37 -6.82 -8.93 -5.42
CA GLN A 37 -6.35 -9.81 -4.35
C GLN A 37 -7.45 -10.11 -3.33
N LEU A 38 -8.26 -9.10 -2.98
CA LEU A 38 -9.40 -9.28 -2.06
C LEU A 38 -10.45 -10.24 -2.65
N ASN A 39 -10.79 -10.10 -3.93
CA ASN A 39 -11.71 -11.01 -4.61
C ASN A 39 -11.16 -12.44 -4.67
N ARG A 40 -9.86 -12.60 -4.93
CA ARG A 40 -9.23 -13.91 -4.99
C ARG A 40 -9.19 -14.61 -3.63
N ASN A 41 -8.87 -13.86 -2.58
CA ASN A 41 -8.63 -14.43 -1.26
C ASN A 41 -9.91 -14.46 -0.38
N SER A 42 -11.01 -13.83 -0.80
CA SER A 42 -12.24 -13.59 -0.01
C SER A 42 -12.09 -12.62 1.16
N ARG A 43 -13.16 -11.86 1.45
CA ARG A 43 -13.16 -10.87 2.55
C ARG A 43 -12.87 -11.50 3.91
N LEU A 44 -13.55 -12.61 4.25
CA LEU A 44 -13.43 -13.25 5.56
C LEU A 44 -12.00 -13.76 5.81
N PHE A 45 -11.40 -14.44 4.84
CA PHE A 45 -10.04 -14.95 4.97
C PHE A 45 -9.01 -13.83 5.08
N THR A 46 -9.17 -12.73 4.32
CA THR A 46 -8.27 -11.59 4.48
C THR A 46 -8.37 -10.97 5.87
N GLN A 47 -9.58 -10.87 6.43
CA GLN A 47 -9.81 -10.39 7.78
C GLN A 47 -9.18 -11.31 8.84
N THR A 48 -9.38 -12.62 8.76
CA THR A 48 -8.82 -13.57 9.73
C THR A 48 -7.29 -13.57 9.72
N VAL A 49 -6.66 -13.49 8.54
CA VAL A 49 -5.20 -13.42 8.42
C VAL A 49 -4.66 -12.10 8.97
N LEU A 50 -5.35 -10.98 8.74
CA LEU A 50 -4.94 -9.67 9.28
C LEU A 50 -5.11 -9.60 10.80
N ASP A 51 -6.19 -10.15 11.34
CA ASP A 51 -6.42 -10.22 12.78
C ASP A 51 -5.39 -11.13 13.48
N ALA A 52 -5.05 -12.27 12.86
CA ALA A 52 -3.98 -13.16 13.31
C ALA A 52 -2.59 -12.49 13.26
N PHE A 53 -2.31 -11.73 12.19
CA PHE A 53 -1.08 -10.94 12.08
C PHE A 53 -0.99 -9.86 13.17
N ARG A 54 -2.08 -9.12 13.43
CA ARG A 54 -2.15 -8.12 14.51
C ARG A 54 -2.06 -8.74 15.91
N GLY A 55 -2.60 -9.95 16.07
CA GLY A 55 -2.50 -10.74 17.29
C GLY A 55 -1.12 -11.37 17.52
N GLY A 56 -0.19 -11.24 16.58
CA GLY A 56 1.16 -11.83 16.67
C GLY A 56 1.19 -13.36 16.55
N THR A 57 0.09 -13.99 16.11
CA THR A 57 0.03 -15.45 15.95
C THR A 57 0.66 -15.92 14.64
N ILE A 58 0.76 -15.03 13.64
CA ILE A 58 1.31 -15.31 12.32
C ILE A 58 2.39 -14.27 11.97
N GLU A 59 3.51 -14.74 11.42
CA GLU A 59 4.60 -13.87 10.95
C GLU A 59 4.18 -13.05 9.71
N ALA A 60 4.73 -11.84 9.56
CA ALA A 60 4.47 -10.95 8.42
C ALA A 60 4.74 -11.61 7.05
N THR A 61 5.79 -12.43 6.97
CA THR A 61 6.17 -13.22 5.78
C THR A 61 5.13 -14.27 5.45
N LEU A 62 4.64 -15.01 6.46
CA LEU A 62 3.60 -16.02 6.28
C LEU A 62 2.28 -15.37 5.84
N ALA A 63 1.86 -14.28 6.49
CA ALA A 63 0.68 -13.51 6.08
C ALA A 63 0.83 -12.94 4.65
N SER A 64 2.04 -12.50 4.28
CA SER A 64 2.33 -11.99 2.94
C SER A 64 2.18 -13.07 1.88
N ASN A 65 2.59 -14.30 2.18
CA ASN A 65 2.43 -15.45 1.28
C ASN A 65 0.95 -15.84 1.14
N LEU A 66 0.21 -15.89 2.25
CA LEU A 66 -1.22 -16.24 2.26
C LEU A 66 -2.07 -15.22 1.48
N LEU A 67 -1.80 -13.93 1.64
CA LEU A 67 -2.55 -12.87 0.98
C LEU A 67 -1.98 -12.50 -0.40
N ASN A 68 -0.78 -13.00 -0.76
CA ASN A 68 -0.01 -12.57 -1.93
C ASN A 68 0.11 -11.03 -2.02
N VAL A 69 0.29 -10.40 -0.87
CA VAL A 69 0.45 -8.97 -0.71
C VAL A 69 1.62 -8.74 0.22
N GLN A 70 2.54 -7.87 -0.20
CA GLN A 70 3.69 -7.51 0.61
C GLN A 70 3.25 -6.97 1.98
N ALA A 71 3.93 -7.38 3.05
CA ALA A 71 3.64 -6.96 4.42
C ALA A 71 3.52 -5.44 4.59
N ASN A 72 4.36 -4.67 3.87
CA ASN A 72 4.33 -3.20 3.86
C ASN A 72 3.03 -2.58 3.30
N LYS A 73 2.16 -3.39 2.71
CA LYS A 73 0.93 -2.95 2.03
C LYS A 73 -0.34 -3.46 2.71
N PHE A 74 -0.26 -4.12 3.87
CA PHE A 74 -1.45 -4.60 4.60
C PHE A 74 -2.44 -3.48 4.93
N ASN A 75 -1.96 -2.31 5.36
CA ASN A 75 -2.82 -1.13 5.60
C ASN A 75 -3.65 -0.73 4.36
N LYS A 76 -3.10 -0.90 3.16
CA LYS A 76 -3.80 -0.58 1.90
C LYS A 76 -4.83 -1.65 1.54
N LEU A 77 -4.58 -2.90 1.90
CA LEU A 77 -5.51 -4.00 1.71
C LEU A 77 -6.68 -3.90 2.69
N GLU A 78 -6.40 -3.60 3.96
CA GLU A 78 -7.43 -3.32 4.99
C GLU A 78 -8.37 -2.19 4.58
N ALA A 79 -7.84 -1.10 4.03
CA ALA A 79 -8.65 0.02 3.54
C ALA A 79 -9.62 -0.36 2.40
N GLN A 80 -9.41 -1.49 1.70
CA GLN A 80 -10.38 -2.00 0.72
C GLN A 80 -11.45 -2.89 1.35
N ILE A 81 -11.21 -3.47 2.53
CA ILE A 81 -12.17 -4.31 3.24
C ILE A 81 -13.27 -3.42 3.85
N TYR A 82 -12.87 -2.30 4.45
CA TYR A 82 -13.76 -1.34 5.12
C TYR A 82 -14.32 -0.25 4.19
N LYS A 83 -14.11 -0.41 2.87
CA LYS A 83 -14.71 0.41 1.83
C LYS A 83 -16.07 -0.16 1.43
#